data_AF-A0A5B2Z2D2-F1
#
_entry.id   AF-A0A5B2Z2D2-F1
#
_cell.length_a   1.000
_cell.length_b   1.000
_cell.length_c   1.000
_cell.angle_alpha   90.00
_cell.angle_beta   90.00
_cell.angle_gamma   90.00
#
_symmetry.space_group_name_H-M   'P 1'
#
loop_
_entity.id
_entity.type
_entity.pdbx_description
1 polymer ?
#
loop_
_entity_poly.entity_id
_entity_poly.type
_entity_poly.pdbx_seq_one_letter_code
_entity_poly.pdbx_strand_id
1 'polypeptide(L)'
;MTIEANLDFILSHFDANDLFPRKMMTNKSNGQFIVKTKREILSRCKESDYIDCRINAYHFFQTANNKSYTQFLPSPNFVFIDLDLSSFDNFTKPREMLDIALNKVLEKIYLISQTYSQQSQHSLIQKRISKNEEDLMQLKVEPTVLWTGNGYHVYLPIQSLLLDQYELFSKEKYPNLFTDYSKYSRFSVSELFLQYGENFFTNGKADPNHKPTFRSCLIRIPDTFNSKCLQRGYDHENSKVKIIKKWNGQRLPIQLLTKGFRRWLMQLEVDQYKFSSKYANNLDSIKTTNHICLQNHHTNLIHINRKIWWIEKLLSTPILDHRKFCLWRIFLPYLLNIRKLTVDETVLMLKEWLDKCDLTNELDFNSVQKIHEYIRYVGTYLPPSKYRLRSINTEVYEMVKRL
;
A
#
# COMPACT_ATOMS: atom_id res chain seq x y z
N MET A 1 17.51 3.55 29.71
CA MET A 1 16.06 3.80 29.87
C MET A 1 15.39 2.46 30.11
N THR A 2 14.30 2.42 30.85
CA THR A 2 13.49 1.18 30.95
C THR A 2 12.65 1.04 29.69
N ILE A 3 12.26 -0.19 29.32
CA ILE A 3 11.34 -0.41 28.20
C ILE A 3 10.01 0.34 28.39
N GLU A 4 9.59 0.50 29.65
CA GLU A 4 8.41 1.27 30.01
C GLU A 4 8.55 2.76 29.63
N ALA A 5 9.68 3.39 29.97
CA ALA A 5 9.96 4.77 29.59
C ALA A 5 10.05 4.95 28.06
N ASN A 6 10.59 3.95 27.36
CA ASN A 6 10.62 3.96 25.88
C ASN A 6 9.22 3.82 25.29
N LEU A 7 8.35 3.01 25.89
CA LEU A 7 6.96 2.88 25.47
C LEU A 7 6.21 4.20 25.71
N ASP A 8 6.37 4.84 26.87
CA ASP A 8 5.79 6.16 27.14
C ASP A 8 6.25 7.20 26.12
N PHE A 9 7.53 7.16 25.76
CA PHE A 9 8.08 8.00 24.70
C PHE A 9 7.43 7.72 23.34
N ILE A 10 7.21 6.46 22.94
CA ILE A 10 6.51 6.17 21.68
C ILE A 10 5.05 6.63 21.75
N LEU A 11 4.35 6.35 22.86
CA LEU A 11 2.94 6.73 23.04
C LEU A 11 2.73 8.24 23.03
N SER A 12 3.73 9.04 23.46
CA SER A 12 3.63 10.50 23.43
C SER A 12 3.55 11.09 22.02
N HIS A 13 3.91 10.32 20.98
CA HIS A 13 3.76 10.75 19.59
C HIS A 13 2.31 10.76 19.12
N PHE A 14 1.41 10.10 19.84
CA PHE A 14 0.00 9.99 19.48
C PHE A 14 -0.82 11.07 20.20
N ASP A 15 -2.03 11.30 19.70
CA ASP A 15 -2.97 12.19 20.38
C ASP A 15 -3.48 11.53 21.65
N ALA A 16 -3.46 12.25 22.77
CA ALA A 16 -3.79 11.71 24.08
C ALA A 16 -5.21 11.14 24.16
N ASN A 17 -6.15 11.71 23.39
CA ASN A 17 -7.54 11.27 23.30
C ASN A 17 -7.71 9.98 22.49
N ASP A 18 -6.65 9.50 21.84
CA ASP A 18 -6.70 8.43 20.84
C ASP A 18 -5.58 7.39 21.05
N LEU A 19 -5.19 7.16 22.31
CA LEU A 19 -4.10 6.24 22.64
C LEU A 19 -4.46 4.77 22.44
N PHE A 20 -5.71 4.38 22.67
CA PHE A 20 -6.18 2.99 22.60
C PHE A 20 -7.63 2.94 22.13
N PRO A 21 -8.09 1.81 21.54
CA PRO A 21 -7.35 0.58 21.25
C PRO A 21 -6.38 0.72 20.07
N ARG A 22 -5.35 -0.14 20.01
CA ARG A 22 -4.38 -0.19 18.90
C ARG A 22 -4.11 -1.61 18.47
N LYS A 23 -3.69 -1.78 17.21
CA LYS A 23 -3.11 -3.05 16.77
C LYS A 23 -1.65 -3.14 17.20
N MET A 24 -1.22 -4.33 17.58
CA MET A 24 0.14 -4.68 17.97
C MET A 24 0.56 -5.97 17.26
N MET A 25 1.86 -6.15 17.07
CA MET A 25 2.47 -7.38 16.59
C MET A 25 3.72 -7.69 17.41
N THR A 26 3.99 -8.97 17.60
CA THR A 26 5.21 -9.51 18.22
C THR A 26 5.69 -10.74 17.45
N ASN A 27 6.90 -11.22 17.74
CA ASN A 27 7.43 -12.43 17.10
C ASN A 27 6.59 -13.68 17.39
N LYS A 28 5.96 -13.78 18.57
CA LYS A 28 5.11 -14.92 18.95
C LYS A 28 3.65 -14.81 18.45
N SER A 29 3.28 -13.69 17.82
CA SER A 29 1.92 -13.48 17.35
C SER A 29 1.73 -13.95 15.90
N ASN A 30 0.60 -14.61 15.61
CA ASN A 30 0.18 -14.97 14.25
C ASN A 30 -0.48 -13.76 13.54
N GLY A 31 0.24 -12.65 13.44
CA GLY A 31 -0.23 -11.40 12.86
C GLY A 31 -0.62 -10.33 13.87
N GLN A 32 -1.25 -9.26 13.39
CA GLN A 32 -1.61 -8.12 14.24
C GLN A 32 -2.84 -8.44 15.11
N PHE A 33 -2.78 -8.12 16.41
CA PHE A 33 -3.87 -8.27 17.37
C PHE A 33 -4.14 -6.96 18.12
N ILE A 34 -5.30 -6.82 18.76
CA ILE A 34 -5.70 -5.57 19.42
C ILE A 34 -5.21 -5.57 20.87
N VAL A 35 -4.65 -4.43 21.29
CA VAL A 35 -4.31 -4.10 22.67
C VAL A 35 -5.10 -2.88 23.14
N LYS A 36 -5.55 -2.90 24.40
CA LYS A 36 -6.40 -1.85 24.97
C LYS A 36 -5.69 -0.98 26.00
N THR A 37 -4.50 -1.37 26.46
CA THR A 37 -3.76 -0.64 27.50
C THR A 37 -2.25 -0.72 27.30
N LYS A 38 -1.52 0.22 27.90
CA LYS A 38 -0.05 0.20 28.01
C LYS A 38 0.46 -1.08 28.68
N ARG A 39 -0.21 -1.51 29.76
CA ARG A 39 0.15 -2.73 30.50
C ARG A 39 0.06 -3.97 29.63
N GLU A 40 -0.96 -4.05 28.77
CA GLU A 40 -1.10 -5.14 27.82
C GLU A 40 0.08 -5.16 26.83
N ILE A 41 0.47 -4.02 26.26
CA ILE A 41 1.65 -3.93 25.38
C ILE A 41 2.90 -4.50 26.07
N LEU A 42 3.18 -4.06 27.30
CA LEU A 42 4.34 -4.53 28.05
C LEU A 42 4.29 -6.03 28.34
N SER A 43 3.12 -6.57 28.71
CA SER A 43 2.93 -8.02 28.92
C SER A 43 3.25 -8.81 27.65
N ARG A 44 2.69 -8.39 26.51
CA ARG A 44 2.88 -9.06 25.22
C ARG A 44 4.31 -8.99 24.73
N CYS A 45 4.99 -7.86 24.99
CA CYS A 45 6.41 -7.75 24.72
C CYS A 45 7.23 -8.70 25.57
N LYS A 46 6.97 -8.78 26.86
CA LYS A 46 7.63 -9.72 27.77
C LYS A 46 7.39 -11.17 27.36
N GLU A 47 6.14 -11.53 27.04
CA GLU A 47 5.77 -12.86 26.54
C GLU A 47 6.54 -13.24 25.28
N SER A 48 6.85 -12.28 24.41
CA SER A 48 7.61 -12.48 23.17
C SER A 48 9.12 -12.30 23.34
N ASP A 49 9.64 -12.30 24.57
CA ASP A 49 11.06 -12.08 24.89
C ASP A 49 11.60 -10.77 24.30
N TYR A 50 10.71 -9.78 24.19
CA TYR A 50 10.94 -8.47 23.58
C TYR A 50 11.35 -8.52 22.10
N ILE A 51 10.98 -9.58 21.37
CA ILE A 51 11.30 -9.74 19.95
C ILE A 51 10.14 -9.23 19.07
N ASP A 52 10.46 -8.36 18.12
CA ASP A 52 9.55 -7.75 17.14
C ASP A 52 8.32 -7.07 17.73
N CYS A 53 8.49 -6.43 18.88
CA CYS A 53 7.48 -5.58 19.49
C CYS A 53 7.17 -4.34 18.64
N ARG A 54 5.98 -4.31 18.03
CA ARG A 54 5.53 -3.20 17.20
C ARG A 54 4.09 -2.82 17.50
N ILE A 55 3.79 -1.52 17.54
CA ILE A 55 2.44 -1.00 17.72
C ILE A 55 2.05 -0.13 16.54
N ASN A 56 0.78 -0.17 16.15
CA ASN A 56 0.29 0.64 15.03
C ASN A 56 0.26 2.12 15.42
N ALA A 57 0.74 2.98 14.50
CA ALA A 57 0.72 4.44 14.63
C ALA A 57 -0.69 5.03 14.68
N TYR A 58 -1.68 4.29 14.20
CA TYR A 58 -3.09 4.66 14.19
C TYR A 58 -3.90 3.78 15.15
N HIS A 59 -4.94 4.37 15.75
CA HIS A 59 -5.89 3.63 16.57
C HIS A 59 -6.61 2.56 15.74
N PHE A 60 -7.12 1.55 16.43
CA PHE A 60 -7.94 0.54 15.79
C PHE A 60 -9.32 1.14 15.48
N PHE A 61 -9.67 1.15 14.19
CA PHE A 61 -11.00 1.45 13.69
C PHE A 61 -11.59 0.21 13.00
N GLN A 62 -12.88 -0.03 13.21
CA GLN A 62 -13.58 -1.13 12.57
C GLN A 62 -14.05 -0.68 11.18
N THR A 63 -13.70 -1.43 10.14
CA THR A 63 -14.30 -1.22 8.82
C THR A 63 -15.65 -1.90 8.79
N ALA A 64 -16.73 -1.13 8.68
CA ALA A 64 -18.05 -1.69 8.44
C ALA A 64 -18.05 -2.39 7.07
N ASN A 65 -18.58 -3.61 7.01
CA ASN A 65 -18.84 -4.31 5.75
C ASN A 65 -19.76 -3.43 4.88
N ASN A 66 -19.19 -2.85 3.82
CA ASN A 66 -19.89 -2.15 2.73
C ASN A 66 -20.69 -0.87 3.05
N LYS A 67 -20.35 -0.09 4.10
CA LYS A 67 -20.89 1.28 4.25
C LYS A 67 -19.81 2.32 4.59
N SER A 68 -19.86 3.43 3.83
CA SER A 68 -19.07 4.67 3.91
C SER A 68 -17.78 4.59 4.72
N TYR A 69 -16.69 4.31 4.01
CA TYR A 69 -15.33 4.22 4.55
C TYR A 69 -14.92 5.45 5.37
N THR A 70 -15.54 6.63 5.18
CA THR A 70 -15.01 7.93 5.61
C THR A 70 -15.28 8.33 7.05
N GLN A 71 -16.30 7.78 7.73
CA GLN A 71 -16.73 8.31 9.03
C GLN A 71 -15.86 7.87 10.22
N PHE A 72 -15.09 6.79 10.06
CA PHE A 72 -14.22 6.23 11.10
C PHE A 72 -12.74 6.23 10.70
N LEU A 73 -12.36 6.96 9.64
CA LEU A 73 -10.96 7.02 9.24
C LEU A 73 -10.18 7.93 10.19
N PRO A 74 -9.01 7.47 10.65
CA PRO A 74 -8.09 8.35 11.34
C PRO A 74 -7.57 9.44 10.40
N SER A 75 -7.31 10.63 10.93
CA SER A 75 -6.53 11.63 10.20
C SER A 75 -5.10 11.10 10.00
N PRO A 76 -4.44 11.40 8.86
CA PRO A 76 -3.06 11.00 8.63
C PRO A 76 -2.10 11.91 9.40
N ASN A 77 -2.13 11.84 10.74
CA ASN A 77 -1.35 12.67 11.67
C ASN A 77 0.08 12.13 11.92
N PHE A 78 0.51 11.15 11.15
CA PHE A 78 1.80 10.49 11.35
C PHE A 78 2.45 10.10 10.01
N VAL A 79 3.58 10.75 9.69
CA VAL A 79 4.40 10.36 8.55
C VAL A 79 5.40 9.30 9.01
N PHE A 80 5.39 8.16 8.33
CA PHE A 80 6.23 7.01 8.59
C PHE A 80 7.17 6.82 7.40
N ILE A 81 8.47 6.84 7.65
CA ILE A 81 9.50 6.68 6.61
C ILE A 81 10.35 5.49 6.99
N ASP A 82 10.43 4.50 6.10
CA ASP A 82 11.31 3.35 6.24
C ASP A 82 12.51 3.45 5.28
N LEU A 83 13.72 3.39 5.83
CA LEU A 83 14.97 3.40 5.08
C LEU A 83 15.73 2.11 5.37
N ASP A 84 15.55 1.12 4.50
CA ASP A 84 16.22 -0.17 4.62
C ASP A 84 17.65 -0.13 4.06
N LEU A 85 18.57 -0.76 4.79
CA LEU A 85 19.96 -0.92 4.36
C LEU A 85 20.06 -1.71 3.05
N SER A 86 19.19 -2.70 2.86
CA SER A 86 19.20 -3.55 1.65
C SER A 86 18.89 -2.78 0.37
N SER A 87 18.24 -1.61 0.46
CA SER A 87 18.06 -0.72 -0.68
C SER A 87 19.38 -0.12 -1.20
N PHE A 88 20.47 -0.30 -0.45
CA PHE A 88 21.80 0.24 -0.75
C PHE A 88 22.86 -0.86 -0.95
N ASP A 89 22.49 -2.14 -1.05
CA ASP A 89 23.44 -3.26 -1.18
C ASP A 89 24.29 -3.18 -2.45
N ASN A 90 23.82 -2.47 -3.49
CA ASN A 90 24.56 -2.27 -4.74
C ASN A 90 25.68 -1.22 -4.64
N PHE A 91 25.79 -0.50 -3.52
CA PHE A 91 26.86 0.47 -3.32
C PHE A 91 28.05 -0.17 -2.61
N THR A 92 29.27 0.31 -2.90
CA THR A 92 30.50 -0.17 -2.22
C THR A 92 30.44 0.01 -0.71
N LYS A 93 29.70 1.03 -0.25
CA LYS A 93 29.53 1.35 1.17
C LYS A 93 28.05 1.57 1.50
N PRO A 94 27.25 0.50 1.62
CA PRO A 94 25.79 0.60 1.80
C PRO A 94 25.39 1.43 3.02
N ARG A 95 26.13 1.28 4.13
CA ARG A 95 25.87 1.98 5.38
C ARG A 95 26.04 3.50 5.26
N GLU A 96 27.13 3.95 4.66
CA GLU A 96 27.39 5.39 4.43
C GLU A 96 26.31 5.99 3.53
N MET A 97 25.86 5.26 2.50
CA MET A 97 24.79 5.71 1.61
C MET A 97 23.44 5.81 2.31
N LEU A 98 23.14 4.86 3.20
CA LEU A 98 21.96 4.92 4.06
C LEU A 98 21.99 6.14 4.99
N ASP A 99 23.15 6.46 5.59
CA ASP A 99 23.32 7.64 6.45
C ASP A 99 23.13 8.94 5.67
N ILE A 100 23.65 9.02 4.44
CA ILE A 100 23.41 10.14 3.53
C ILE A 100 21.92 10.27 3.21
N ALA A 101 21.21 9.17 2.99
CA ALA A 101 19.77 9.19 2.72
C ALA A 101 18.98 9.69 3.94
N LEU A 102 19.33 9.23 5.15
CA LEU A 102 18.75 9.74 6.39
C LEU A 102 18.98 11.24 6.55
N ASN A 103 20.22 11.72 6.36
CA ASN A 103 20.55 13.14 6.50
C ASN A 103 19.75 14.02 5.52
N LYS A 104 19.53 13.56 4.28
CA LYS A 104 18.67 14.26 3.31
C LYS A 104 17.21 14.34 3.74
N VAL A 105 16.68 13.27 4.36
CA VAL A 105 15.33 13.28 4.95
C VAL A 105 15.25 14.32 6.07
N LEU A 106 16.22 14.32 6.99
CA LEU A 106 16.26 15.24 8.13
C LEU A 106 16.43 16.70 7.69
N GLU A 107 17.31 16.97 6.72
CA GLU A 107 17.49 18.29 6.13
C GLU A 107 16.19 18.79 5.49
N LYS A 108 15.48 17.94 4.76
CA LYS A 108 14.20 18.31 4.14
C LYS A 108 13.12 18.65 5.16
N ILE A 109 13.02 17.88 6.25
CA ILE A 109 12.12 18.19 7.38
C ILE A 109 12.49 19.55 7.98
N TYR A 110 13.77 19.79 8.22
CA TYR A 110 14.28 21.05 8.75
C TYR A 110 13.91 22.23 7.83
N LEU A 111 14.22 22.18 6.54
CA LEU A 111 13.95 23.26 5.59
C LEU A 111 12.46 23.65 5.50
N ILE A 112 11.57 22.66 5.57
CA ILE A 112 10.11 22.91 5.56
C ILE A 112 9.67 23.59 6.84
N SER A 113 10.21 23.17 8.00
CA SER A 113 9.92 23.81 9.29
C SER A 113 10.39 25.28 9.35
N GLN A 114 11.53 25.59 8.70
CA GLN A 114 12.04 26.95 8.58
C GLN A 114 11.14 27.83 7.71
N THR A 115 10.67 27.31 6.56
CA THR A 115 9.79 28.06 5.65
C THR A 115 8.49 28.48 6.34
N TYR A 116 7.93 27.62 7.19
CA TYR A 116 6.73 27.94 7.98
C TYR A 116 6.95 29.07 8.99
N SER A 117 8.10 29.05 9.67
CA SER A 117 8.46 30.07 10.65
C SER A 117 8.49 31.46 10.00
N GLN A 118 9.10 31.56 8.82
CA GLN A 118 9.18 32.81 8.06
C GLN A 118 7.80 33.30 7.57
N GLN A 119 6.95 32.41 7.06
CA GLN A 119 5.59 32.77 6.64
C GLN A 119 4.73 33.26 7.81
N SER A 120 4.86 32.61 8.96
CA SER A 120 4.12 32.98 10.17
C SER A 120 4.54 34.34 10.69
N GLN A 121 5.86 34.62 10.72
CA GLN A 121 6.43 35.92 11.09
C GLN A 121 5.90 37.05 10.19
N HIS A 122 5.91 36.89 8.87
CA HIS A 122 5.38 37.91 7.95
C HIS A 122 3.91 38.23 8.21
N SER A 123 3.07 37.23 8.51
CA SER A 123 1.65 37.44 8.80
C SER A 123 1.38 38.15 10.13
N LEU A 124 2.24 37.96 11.14
CA LEU A 124 2.15 38.61 12.45
C LEU A 124 2.63 40.06 12.41
N ILE A 125 3.72 40.32 11.67
CA ILE A 125 4.23 41.67 11.41
C ILE A 125 3.16 42.52 10.69
N GLN A 126 2.44 41.93 9.73
CA GLN A 126 1.32 42.60 9.05
C GLN A 126 0.12 42.88 9.97
N LYS A 127 -0.07 42.11 11.05
CA LYS A 127 -1.19 42.27 12.00
C LYS A 127 -0.92 43.22 13.17
N ARG A 128 0.25 43.88 13.24
CA ARG A 128 0.66 44.81 14.34
C ARG A 128 0.45 44.24 15.75
N ILE A 129 0.68 42.94 15.94
CA ILE A 129 0.64 42.33 17.28
C ILE A 129 2.07 42.35 17.83
N SER A 130 2.35 43.28 18.75
CA SER A 130 3.60 43.32 19.51
C SER A 130 3.60 42.19 20.55
N LYS A 131 4.15 41.03 20.19
CA LYS A 131 4.67 40.08 21.18
C LYS A 131 6.19 40.09 21.10
N ASN A 132 6.83 39.99 22.27
CA ASN A 132 8.28 40.02 22.46
C ASN A 132 8.99 39.11 21.45
N GLU A 133 10.11 39.58 20.89
CA GLU A 133 10.89 38.87 19.87
C GLU A 133 11.39 37.49 20.35
N GLU A 134 11.47 37.25 21.66
CA GLU A 134 11.83 35.95 22.25
C GLU A 134 10.75 34.86 22.10
N ASP A 135 9.47 35.22 21.93
CA ASP A 135 8.38 34.26 21.70
C ASP A 135 8.27 33.83 20.23
N LEU A 136 9.00 34.46 19.32
CA LEU A 136 9.12 34.06 17.91
C LEU A 136 10.13 32.90 17.78
N MET A 137 9.94 31.84 18.56
CA MET A 137 10.74 30.63 18.45
C MET A 137 10.63 30.09 17.02
N GLN A 138 11.78 30.07 16.34
CA GLN A 138 12.00 29.38 15.08
C GLN A 138 11.48 27.95 15.24
N LEU A 139 10.39 27.60 14.53
CA LEU A 139 9.76 26.29 14.63
C LEU A 139 10.77 25.25 14.12
N LYS A 140 11.54 24.69 15.05
CA LYS A 140 12.44 23.59 14.77
C LYS A 140 11.65 22.31 14.98
N VAL A 141 11.26 21.63 13.92
CA VAL A 141 10.62 20.32 14.01
C VAL A 141 11.69 19.25 13.93
N GLU A 142 11.74 18.35 14.91
CA GLU A 142 12.68 17.24 14.90
C GLU A 142 11.92 15.91 15.00
N PRO A 143 12.11 14.95 14.09
CA PRO A 143 11.43 13.65 14.16
C PRO A 143 12.10 12.72 15.17
N THR A 144 11.43 11.61 15.47
CA THR A 144 12.11 10.44 16.07
C THR A 144 12.82 9.65 14.98
N VAL A 145 14.07 9.28 15.23
CA VAL A 145 14.85 8.39 14.37
C VAL A 145 15.24 7.17 15.18
N LEU A 146 14.83 6.00 14.70
CA LEU A 146 15.22 4.71 15.27
C LEU A 146 16.16 3.96 14.33
N TRP A 147 17.23 3.40 14.87
CA TRP A 147 17.96 2.32 14.22
C TRP A 147 17.28 0.99 14.56
N THR A 148 16.96 0.19 13.55
CA THR A 148 16.15 -1.03 13.71
C THR A 148 16.93 -2.33 13.51
N GLY A 149 18.26 -2.22 13.41
CA GLY A 149 19.19 -3.32 13.14
C GLY A 149 19.53 -3.53 11.66
N ASN A 150 18.64 -3.12 10.75
CA ASN A 150 18.81 -3.27 9.30
C ASN A 150 18.47 -1.99 8.52
N GLY A 151 18.31 -0.87 9.21
CA GLY A 151 17.78 0.35 8.59
C GLY A 151 17.40 1.41 9.61
N TYR A 152 16.94 2.55 9.10
CA TYR A 152 16.35 3.62 9.89
C TYR A 152 14.85 3.67 9.70
N HIS A 153 14.14 3.81 10.81
CA HIS A 153 12.77 4.28 10.78
C HIS A 153 12.73 5.73 11.24
N VAL A 154 12.11 6.61 10.46
CA VAL A 154 11.87 8.01 10.83
C VAL A 154 10.38 8.23 11.05
N TYR A 155 10.05 8.74 12.23
CA TYR A 155 8.69 9.00 12.66
C TYR A 155 8.48 10.49 12.86
N LEU A 156 7.57 11.05 12.08
CA LEU A 156 7.26 12.47 12.10
C LEU A 156 5.77 12.66 12.41
N PRO A 157 5.42 12.94 13.68
CA PRO A 157 4.09 13.41 14.03
C PRO A 157 3.78 14.75 13.34
N ILE A 158 2.61 14.84 12.73
CA ILE A 158 2.14 16.05 12.05
C ILE A 158 0.78 16.49 12.60
N GLN A 159 0.47 17.78 12.48
CA GLN A 159 -0.85 18.30 12.79
C GLN A 159 -1.70 18.17 11.52
N SER A 160 -2.62 17.20 11.55
CA SER A 160 -3.38 16.78 10.38
C SER A 160 -4.88 16.93 10.62
N LEU A 161 -5.61 16.97 9.50
CA LEU A 161 -7.07 16.96 9.43
C LEU A 161 -7.45 15.77 8.54
N LEU A 162 -8.66 15.24 8.67
CA LEU A 162 -9.10 14.13 7.83
C LEU A 162 -9.30 14.62 6.39
N LEU A 163 -8.32 14.35 5.51
CA LEU A 163 -8.27 14.92 4.15
C LEU A 163 -9.50 14.53 3.33
N ASP A 164 -10.03 13.33 3.52
CA ASP A 164 -11.21 12.81 2.81
C ASP A 164 -12.49 13.64 3.05
N GLN A 165 -12.52 14.49 4.09
CA GLN A 165 -13.66 15.39 4.38
C GLN A 165 -13.56 16.75 3.65
N TYR A 166 -12.43 17.06 3.03
CA TYR A 166 -12.24 18.34 2.33
C TYR A 166 -12.54 18.17 0.86
N GLU A 167 -13.40 19.03 0.31
CA GLU A 167 -13.81 18.99 -1.11
C GLU A 167 -12.61 18.94 -2.07
N LEU A 168 -11.55 19.69 -1.75
CA LEU A 168 -10.30 19.76 -2.52
C LEU A 168 -9.61 18.39 -2.68
N PHE A 169 -9.82 17.51 -1.72
CA PHE A 169 -9.22 16.18 -1.62
C PHE A 169 -10.28 15.08 -1.75
N SER A 170 -11.51 15.42 -2.15
CA SER A 170 -12.56 14.42 -2.36
C SER A 170 -12.23 13.51 -3.54
N LYS A 171 -12.62 12.23 -3.44
CA LYS A 171 -12.42 11.24 -4.52
C LYS A 171 -13.06 11.69 -5.83
N GLU A 172 -14.16 12.44 -5.78
CA GLU A 172 -14.87 12.98 -6.95
C GLU A 172 -14.01 13.92 -7.80
N LYS A 173 -13.01 14.60 -7.22
CA LYS A 173 -12.05 15.43 -7.98
C LYS A 173 -11.04 14.60 -8.77
N TYR A 174 -10.94 13.29 -8.51
CA TYR A 174 -9.98 12.37 -9.09
C TYR A 174 -10.67 11.09 -9.59
N PRO A 175 -11.61 11.24 -10.57
CA PRO A 175 -12.48 10.15 -10.98
C PRO A 175 -11.71 8.97 -11.57
N ASN A 176 -10.62 9.19 -12.32
CA ASN A 176 -9.83 8.10 -12.89
C ASN A 176 -9.06 7.35 -11.81
N LEU A 177 -8.52 8.08 -10.83
CA LEU A 177 -7.66 7.58 -9.77
C LEU A 177 -8.40 6.63 -8.83
N PHE A 178 -9.67 6.90 -8.52
CA PHE A 178 -10.45 6.10 -7.57
C PHE A 178 -11.51 5.22 -8.22
N THR A 179 -11.50 5.06 -9.55
CA THR A 179 -12.35 4.04 -10.23
C THR A 179 -12.10 2.64 -9.69
N ASP A 180 -13.11 1.76 -9.79
CA ASP A 180 -13.00 0.34 -9.42
C ASP A 180 -11.86 -0.40 -10.14
N TYR A 181 -11.49 0.07 -11.32
CA TYR A 181 -10.43 -0.49 -12.16
C TYR A 181 -9.04 0.07 -11.83
N SER A 182 -8.96 1.12 -11.02
CA SER A 182 -7.71 1.70 -10.58
C SER A 182 -7.04 0.84 -9.52
N LYS A 183 -5.70 0.81 -9.54
CA LYS A 183 -4.89 0.23 -8.46
C LYS A 183 -5.08 0.96 -7.12
N TYR A 184 -5.69 2.16 -7.15
CA TYR A 184 -5.98 2.96 -5.97
C TYR A 184 -7.45 2.92 -5.53
N SER A 185 -8.30 2.09 -6.17
CA SER A 185 -9.74 1.95 -5.86
C SER A 185 -10.03 1.80 -4.36
N ARG A 186 -9.24 0.95 -3.69
CA ARG A 186 -9.39 0.62 -2.26
C ARG A 186 -8.77 1.62 -1.30
N PHE A 187 -8.03 2.61 -1.78
CA PHE A 187 -7.36 3.59 -0.92
C PHE A 187 -8.27 4.77 -0.61
N SER A 188 -8.17 5.28 0.62
CA SER A 188 -8.61 6.63 0.97
C SER A 188 -7.59 7.67 0.50
N VAL A 189 -8.00 8.93 0.41
CA VAL A 189 -7.09 10.02 0.05
C VAL A 189 -6.06 10.23 1.16
N SER A 190 -6.47 10.06 2.43
CA SER A 190 -5.57 10.09 3.57
C SER A 190 -4.52 8.98 3.55
N GLU A 191 -4.83 7.76 3.08
CA GLU A 191 -3.81 6.71 2.91
C GLU A 191 -2.84 7.03 1.77
N LEU A 192 -3.32 7.63 0.67
CA LEU A 192 -2.45 8.12 -0.38
C LEU A 192 -1.53 9.24 0.12
N PHE A 193 -1.97 10.05 1.08
CA PHE A 193 -1.11 11.04 1.72
C PHE A 193 0.05 10.38 2.51
N LEU A 194 -0.16 9.22 3.13
CA LEU A 194 0.93 8.51 3.82
C LEU A 194 2.03 8.10 2.83
N GLN A 195 1.64 7.55 1.68
CA GLN A 195 2.57 7.18 0.60
C GLN A 195 3.26 8.42 0.02
N TYR A 196 2.52 9.51 -0.17
CA TYR A 196 3.10 10.78 -0.59
C TYR A 196 4.12 11.30 0.42
N GLY A 197 3.81 11.29 1.72
CA GLY A 197 4.72 11.79 2.75
C GLY A 197 6.06 11.07 2.71
N GLU A 198 6.04 9.74 2.70
CA GLU A 198 7.24 8.92 2.57
C GLU A 198 8.01 9.22 1.27
N ASN A 199 7.33 9.18 0.12
CA ASN A 199 7.95 9.46 -1.18
C ASN A 199 8.55 10.87 -1.23
N PHE A 200 7.82 11.85 -0.71
CA PHE A 200 8.23 13.24 -0.69
C PHE A 200 9.49 13.41 0.16
N PHE A 201 9.52 12.94 1.40
CA PHE A 201 10.70 13.13 2.25
C PHE A 201 11.93 12.36 1.74
N THR A 202 11.74 11.21 1.12
CA THR A 202 12.83 10.39 0.56
C THR A 202 13.25 10.80 -0.86
N ASN A 203 12.56 11.74 -1.49
CA ASN A 203 12.70 12.07 -2.93
C ASN A 203 12.55 10.82 -3.83
N GLY A 204 11.57 9.97 -3.51
CA GLY A 204 11.28 8.75 -4.25
C GLY A 204 12.27 7.61 -4.06
N LYS A 205 13.10 7.66 -3.01
CA LYS A 205 14.09 6.62 -2.68
C LYS A 205 13.64 5.63 -1.60
N ALA A 206 12.42 5.78 -1.08
CA ALA A 206 11.81 4.76 -0.23
C ALA A 206 11.61 3.45 -1.00
N ASP A 207 11.47 2.34 -0.28
CA ASP A 207 11.18 1.03 -0.88
C ASP A 207 9.87 1.12 -1.71
N PRO A 208 9.90 0.84 -3.03
CA PRO A 208 8.69 0.88 -3.87
C PRO A 208 7.62 -0.14 -3.46
N ASN A 209 7.99 -1.17 -2.70
CA ASN A 209 7.06 -2.15 -2.14
C ASN A 209 6.47 -1.71 -0.80
N HIS A 210 7.10 -0.77 -0.11
CA HIS A 210 6.53 -0.17 1.10
C HIS A 210 5.45 0.82 0.71
N LYS A 211 4.19 0.45 1.00
CA LYS A 211 3.01 1.26 0.75
C LYS A 211 2.30 1.50 2.08
N PRO A 212 2.69 2.53 2.83
CA PRO A 212 2.11 2.80 4.12
C PRO A 212 0.60 3.05 4.00
N THR A 213 -0.14 2.41 4.90
CA THR A 213 -1.58 2.54 5.11
C THR A 213 -1.81 2.63 6.61
N PHE A 214 -3.01 3.03 7.03
CA PHE A 214 -3.34 3.05 8.46
C PHE A 214 -3.13 1.69 9.13
N ARG A 215 -3.24 0.59 8.39
CA ARG A 215 -3.08 -0.77 8.92
C ARG A 215 -1.62 -1.25 8.92
N SER A 216 -0.74 -0.65 8.13
CA SER A 216 0.65 -1.12 7.96
C SER A 216 1.71 -0.26 8.66
N CYS A 217 1.38 0.94 9.15
CA CYS A 217 2.31 1.80 9.89
C CYS A 217 2.61 1.28 11.31
N LEU A 218 3.45 0.24 11.41
CA LEU A 218 3.84 -0.39 12.67
C LEU A 218 5.15 0.21 13.22
N ILE A 219 5.05 0.93 14.32
CA ILE A 219 6.16 1.54 15.05
C ILE A 219 6.83 0.50 15.94
N ARG A 220 8.15 0.34 15.80
CA ARG A 220 8.96 -0.48 16.71
C ARG A 220 9.14 0.20 18.08
N ILE A 221 9.06 -0.58 19.15
CA ILE A 221 9.32 -0.09 20.51
C ILE A 221 10.84 -0.12 20.76
N PRO A 222 11.48 0.98 21.20
CA PRO A 222 12.91 0.98 21.52
C PRO A 222 13.28 0.04 22.67
N ASP A 223 14.53 -0.42 22.66
CA ASP A 223 15.04 -1.48 23.54
C ASP A 223 14.37 -2.87 23.36
N THR A 224 13.74 -3.10 22.22
CA THR A 224 13.28 -4.43 21.77
C THR A 224 14.17 -4.94 20.63
N PHE A 225 14.01 -6.21 20.21
CA PHE A 225 14.93 -6.87 19.27
C PHE A 225 14.28 -7.16 17.92
N ASN A 226 15.06 -7.06 16.85
CA ASN A 226 14.65 -7.44 15.50
C ASN A 226 14.98 -8.92 15.23
N SER A 227 13.96 -9.75 15.01
CA SER A 227 14.16 -11.19 14.78
C SER A 227 15.03 -11.48 13.56
N LYS A 228 14.95 -10.67 12.49
CA LYS A 228 15.76 -10.85 11.27
C LYS A 228 17.26 -10.72 11.57
N CYS A 229 17.64 -9.86 12.50
CA CYS A 229 19.04 -9.72 12.93
C CYS A 229 19.47 -10.94 13.76
N LEU A 230 18.65 -11.35 14.72
CA LEU A 230 18.92 -12.54 15.54
C LEU A 230 19.07 -13.82 14.68
N GLN A 231 18.19 -14.00 13.68
CA GLN A 231 18.23 -15.13 12.74
C GLN A 231 19.50 -15.15 11.87
N ARG A 232 20.08 -13.98 11.60
CA ARG A 232 21.36 -13.83 10.87
C ARG A 232 22.58 -14.01 11.78
N GLY A 233 22.39 -14.32 13.06
CA GLY A 233 23.47 -14.55 14.03
C GLY A 233 24.03 -13.27 14.67
N TYR A 234 23.37 -12.12 14.50
CA TYR A 234 23.76 -10.91 15.25
C TYR A 234 23.43 -11.08 16.73
N ASP A 235 24.29 -10.53 17.58
CA ASP A 235 24.04 -10.48 19.02
C ASP A 235 22.84 -9.57 19.38
N HIS A 236 22.47 -9.59 20.66
CA HIS A 236 21.36 -8.79 21.17
C HIS A 236 21.59 -7.28 20.97
N GLU A 237 22.83 -6.80 21.10
CA GLU A 237 23.15 -5.38 21.00
C GLU A 237 23.03 -4.85 19.57
N ASN A 238 23.43 -5.63 18.57
CA ASN A 238 23.28 -5.28 17.16
C ASN A 238 21.86 -5.52 16.64
N SER A 239 21.10 -6.42 17.27
CA SER A 239 19.69 -6.67 16.95
C SER A 239 18.73 -5.68 17.62
N LYS A 240 19.23 -4.84 18.53
CA LYS A 240 18.44 -3.93 19.34
C LYS A 240 17.91 -2.74 18.54
N VAL A 241 16.66 -2.37 18.78
CA VAL A 241 16.05 -1.13 18.29
C VAL A 241 16.54 0.03 19.16
N LYS A 242 17.28 0.97 18.57
CA LYS A 242 17.94 2.07 19.29
C LYS A 242 17.36 3.41 18.88
N ILE A 243 17.16 4.31 19.85
CA ILE A 243 16.82 5.70 19.58
C ILE A 243 18.10 6.43 19.15
N ILE A 244 18.10 6.98 17.95
CA ILE A 244 19.20 7.80 17.41
C ILE A 244 18.88 9.28 17.63
N LYS A 245 17.62 9.67 17.42
CA LYS A 245 17.12 11.02 17.67
C LYS A 245 15.72 10.95 18.27
N LYS A 246 15.43 11.79 19.26
CA LYS A 246 14.10 11.91 19.86
C LYS A 246 13.29 13.01 19.16
N TRP A 247 12.01 12.76 18.96
CA TRP A 247 11.04 13.79 18.61
C TRP A 247 11.01 14.86 19.71
N ASN A 248 10.96 16.12 19.30
CA ASN A 248 11.03 17.26 20.21
C ASN A 248 9.65 17.81 20.64
N GLY A 249 8.58 17.06 20.40
CA GLY A 249 7.22 17.46 20.77
C GLY A 249 6.52 18.39 19.77
N GLN A 250 7.23 18.87 18.73
CA GLN A 250 6.67 19.79 17.74
C GLN A 250 6.06 19.04 16.56
N ARG A 251 4.82 19.37 16.19
CA ARG A 251 4.12 18.78 15.05
C ARG A 251 4.22 19.69 13.83
N LEU A 252 4.53 19.11 12.67
CA LEU A 252 4.54 19.86 11.41
C LEU A 252 3.09 20.11 10.94
N PRO A 253 2.67 21.34 10.58
CA PRO A 253 1.35 21.58 10.01
C PRO A 253 1.20 20.92 8.64
N ILE A 254 0.12 20.16 8.43
CA ILE A 254 -0.13 19.46 7.16
C ILE A 254 -0.21 20.40 5.95
N GLN A 255 -0.60 21.66 6.15
CA GLN A 255 -0.76 22.68 5.12
C GLN A 255 0.54 22.94 4.34
N LEU A 256 1.70 22.68 4.96
CA LEU A 256 3.00 22.76 4.29
C LEU A 256 3.21 21.68 3.24
N LEU A 257 2.46 20.58 3.35
CA LEU A 257 2.55 19.40 2.48
C LEU A 257 1.38 19.32 1.49
N THR A 258 0.22 19.92 1.80
CA THR A 258 -1.00 19.80 0.98
C THR A 258 -0.85 20.28 -0.46
N LYS A 259 -0.08 21.36 -0.70
CA LYS A 259 0.15 21.88 -2.06
C LYS A 259 0.92 20.88 -2.93
N GLY A 260 1.98 20.30 -2.36
CA GLY A 260 2.77 19.28 -3.04
C GLY A 260 1.96 17.99 -3.23
N PHE A 261 1.22 17.59 -2.20
CA PHE A 261 0.34 16.43 -2.25
C PHE A 261 -0.74 16.55 -3.33
N ARG A 262 -1.42 17.70 -3.44
CA ARG A 262 -2.44 17.93 -4.47
C ARG A 262 -1.88 17.77 -5.88
N ARG A 263 -0.68 18.32 -6.13
CA ARG A 263 0.01 18.16 -7.43
C ARG A 263 0.34 16.70 -7.71
N TRP A 264 0.77 15.97 -6.68
CA TRP A 264 1.06 14.54 -6.79
C TRP A 264 -0.20 13.72 -7.11
N LEU A 265 -1.34 13.99 -6.44
CA LEU A 265 -2.62 13.36 -6.80
C LEU A 265 -3.05 13.67 -8.24
N MET A 266 -2.89 14.91 -8.70
CA MET A 266 -3.17 15.29 -10.09
C MET A 266 -2.29 14.51 -11.08
N GLN A 267 -1.01 14.31 -10.75
CA GLN A 267 -0.13 13.49 -11.57
C GLN A 267 -0.60 12.03 -11.61
N LEU A 268 -0.97 11.45 -10.47
CA LEU A 268 -1.49 10.09 -10.42
C LEU A 268 -2.79 9.92 -11.22
N GLU A 269 -3.69 10.90 -11.16
CA GLU A 269 -4.92 10.95 -11.94
C GLU A 269 -4.62 10.91 -13.45
N VAL A 270 -3.69 11.77 -13.90
CA VAL A 270 -3.25 11.82 -15.30
C VAL A 270 -2.59 10.51 -15.72
N ASP A 271 -1.75 9.93 -14.87
CA ASP A 271 -1.06 8.67 -15.17
C ASP A 271 -2.06 7.51 -15.26
N GLN A 272 -3.06 7.47 -14.38
CA GLN A 272 -4.13 6.48 -14.41
C GLN A 272 -5.01 6.65 -15.65
N TYR A 273 -5.34 7.89 -16.03
CA TYR A 273 -6.06 8.17 -17.27
C TYR A 273 -5.27 7.73 -18.52
N LYS A 274 -3.98 8.04 -18.60
CA LYS A 274 -3.11 7.61 -19.70
C LYS A 274 -2.99 6.09 -19.77
N PHE A 275 -2.88 5.45 -18.61
CA PHE A 275 -2.88 4.01 -18.49
C PHE A 275 -4.16 3.45 -19.11
N SER A 276 -5.35 3.86 -18.63
CA SER A 276 -6.66 3.46 -19.15
C SER A 276 -6.84 3.75 -20.65
N SER A 277 -6.43 4.94 -21.12
CA SER A 277 -6.55 5.35 -22.53
C SER A 277 -5.62 4.54 -23.45
N LYS A 278 -4.42 4.19 -22.99
CA LYS A 278 -3.51 3.30 -23.74
C LYS A 278 -4.11 1.90 -23.90
N TYR A 279 -4.90 1.42 -22.93
CA TYR A 279 -5.67 0.19 -23.14
C TYR A 279 -6.73 0.35 -24.20
N ALA A 280 -7.54 1.41 -24.14
CA ALA A 280 -8.58 1.68 -25.14
C ALA A 280 -7.99 1.78 -26.57
N ASN A 281 -6.87 2.49 -26.74
CA ASN A 281 -6.25 2.66 -28.06
C ASN A 281 -5.53 1.39 -28.55
N ASN A 282 -4.94 0.58 -27.66
CA ASN A 282 -4.41 -0.74 -28.03
C ASN A 282 -5.54 -1.73 -28.37
N LEU A 283 -6.73 -1.58 -27.78
CA LEU A 283 -7.91 -2.35 -28.16
C LEU A 283 -8.35 -2.01 -29.59
N ASP A 284 -8.31 -0.74 -29.98
CA ASP A 284 -8.69 -0.32 -31.33
C ASP A 284 -7.66 -0.72 -32.39
N SER A 285 -6.36 -0.69 -32.10
CA SER A 285 -5.34 -1.18 -33.04
C SER A 285 -5.43 -2.69 -33.28
N ILE A 286 -5.81 -3.48 -32.27
CA ILE A 286 -6.09 -4.92 -32.41
C ILE A 286 -7.35 -5.15 -33.27
N LYS A 287 -8.36 -4.27 -33.20
CA LYS A 287 -9.53 -4.33 -34.10
C LYS A 287 -9.13 -4.06 -35.55
N THR A 288 -8.25 -3.09 -35.83
CA THR A 288 -7.82 -2.76 -37.20
C THR A 288 -6.92 -3.83 -37.82
N THR A 289 -6.02 -4.44 -37.05
CA THR A 289 -5.18 -5.55 -37.57
C THR A 289 -6.02 -6.80 -37.87
N ASN A 290 -7.06 -7.07 -37.06
CA ASN A 290 -8.01 -8.14 -37.36
C ASN A 290 -8.91 -7.81 -38.55
N HIS A 291 -9.31 -6.55 -38.76
CA HIS A 291 -10.10 -6.14 -39.93
C HIS A 291 -9.32 -6.24 -41.26
N ILE A 292 -8.01 -5.97 -41.25
CA ILE A 292 -7.17 -6.13 -42.46
C ILE A 292 -6.94 -7.62 -42.78
N CYS A 293 -6.92 -8.50 -41.78
CA CYS A 293 -6.85 -9.94 -42.01
C CYS A 293 -8.23 -10.56 -42.40
N LEU A 294 -9.34 -9.88 -42.09
CA LEU A 294 -10.71 -10.34 -42.38
C LEU A 294 -11.19 -10.04 -43.82
N GLN A 295 -10.50 -9.19 -44.59
CA GLN A 295 -10.90 -8.93 -45.98
C GLN A 295 -10.40 -9.97 -46.99
N ASN A 296 -9.48 -10.87 -46.61
CA ASN A 296 -8.93 -11.89 -47.52
C ASN A 296 -9.47 -13.32 -47.30
N HIS A 297 -10.45 -13.52 -46.42
CA HIS A 297 -11.12 -14.81 -46.27
C HIS A 297 -12.64 -14.67 -46.27
N HIS A 298 -13.19 -14.23 -47.40
CA HIS A 298 -14.56 -14.56 -47.76
C HIS A 298 -14.63 -16.05 -48.13
N THR A 299 -14.78 -16.93 -47.15
CA THR A 299 -15.46 -18.22 -47.28
C THR A 299 -15.71 -18.82 -45.89
N ASN A 300 -16.97 -19.22 -45.65
CA ASN A 300 -17.46 -20.03 -44.53
C ASN A 300 -17.83 -19.30 -43.22
N LEU A 301 -18.93 -18.55 -43.31
CA LEU A 301 -19.89 -18.37 -42.22
C LEU A 301 -20.48 -19.73 -41.79
N ILE A 302 -19.87 -20.35 -40.78
CA ILE A 302 -20.55 -21.31 -39.89
C ILE A 302 -20.12 -20.96 -38.46
N HIS A 303 -20.99 -20.24 -37.73
CA HIS A 303 -20.88 -20.04 -36.29
C HIS A 303 -21.04 -21.39 -35.57
N ILE A 304 -19.95 -22.16 -35.47
CA ILE A 304 -19.91 -23.32 -34.59
C ILE A 304 -19.66 -22.82 -33.17
N ASN A 305 -20.67 -22.98 -32.32
CA ASN A 305 -20.64 -22.72 -30.88
C ASN A 305 -19.65 -23.70 -30.21
N ARG A 306 -18.34 -23.43 -30.28
CA ARG A 306 -17.26 -24.29 -29.75
C ARG A 306 -17.17 -24.20 -28.22
N LYS A 307 -18.24 -24.59 -27.53
CA LYS A 307 -18.25 -24.69 -26.07
C LYS A 307 -17.51 -25.94 -25.62
N ILE A 308 -16.47 -25.78 -24.82
CA ILE A 308 -15.80 -26.90 -24.16
C ILE A 308 -16.50 -27.12 -22.82
N TRP A 309 -17.36 -28.15 -22.76
CA TRP A 309 -18.28 -28.40 -21.66
C TRP A 309 -17.63 -28.34 -20.27
N TRP A 310 -16.48 -28.99 -20.08
CA TRP A 310 -15.82 -29.01 -18.76
C TRP A 310 -15.25 -27.64 -18.35
N ILE A 311 -14.88 -26.79 -19.32
CA ILE A 311 -14.41 -25.42 -19.04
C ILE A 311 -15.61 -24.54 -18.68
N GLU A 312 -16.74 -24.66 -19.37
CA GLU A 312 -17.97 -23.94 -19.03
C GLU A 312 -18.50 -24.32 -17.64
N LYS A 313 -18.42 -25.60 -17.29
CA LYS A 313 -18.79 -26.10 -15.96
C LYS A 313 -17.85 -25.54 -14.88
N LEU A 314 -16.55 -25.47 -15.15
CA LEU A 314 -15.57 -24.85 -14.26
C LEU A 314 -15.78 -23.34 -14.13
N LEU A 315 -16.09 -22.64 -15.22
CA LEU A 315 -16.34 -21.18 -15.25
C LEU A 315 -17.66 -20.79 -14.57
N SER A 316 -18.59 -21.73 -14.39
CA SER A 316 -19.83 -21.51 -13.63
C SER A 316 -19.71 -21.89 -12.16
N THR A 317 -18.63 -22.56 -11.75
CA THR A 317 -18.43 -23.03 -10.38
C THR A 317 -17.39 -22.18 -9.64
N PRO A 318 -17.72 -21.58 -8.48
CA PRO A 318 -16.73 -20.89 -7.67
C PRO A 318 -15.73 -21.89 -7.06
N ILE A 319 -14.45 -21.53 -7.02
CA ILE A 319 -13.38 -22.39 -6.47
C ILE A 319 -12.56 -21.62 -5.43
N LEU A 320 -12.09 -22.34 -4.42
CA LEU A 320 -11.33 -21.78 -3.29
C LEU A 320 -9.88 -21.45 -3.66
N ASP A 321 -9.24 -22.32 -4.45
CA ASP A 321 -7.82 -22.24 -4.78
C ASP A 321 -7.59 -22.47 -6.29
N HIS A 322 -6.36 -22.24 -6.77
CA HIS A 322 -5.96 -22.32 -8.18
C HIS A 322 -6.60 -21.28 -9.11
N ARG A 323 -7.19 -20.23 -8.55
CA ARG A 323 -7.88 -19.17 -9.31
C ARG A 323 -6.99 -18.50 -10.35
N LYS A 324 -5.76 -18.14 -9.97
CA LYS A 324 -4.74 -17.56 -10.87
C LYS A 324 -4.37 -18.53 -12.00
N PHE A 325 -4.24 -19.83 -11.69
CA PHE A 325 -3.96 -20.85 -12.68
C PHE A 325 -5.11 -21.01 -13.68
N CYS A 326 -6.35 -21.11 -13.20
CA CYS A 326 -7.54 -21.20 -14.05
C CYS A 326 -7.68 -19.98 -14.96
N LEU A 327 -7.49 -18.76 -14.43
CA LEU A 327 -7.50 -17.53 -15.22
C LEU A 327 -6.48 -17.59 -16.37
N TRP A 328 -5.20 -17.83 -16.06
CA TRP A 328 -4.13 -17.84 -17.06
C TRP A 328 -4.26 -18.99 -18.05
N ARG A 329 -4.34 -20.21 -17.54
CA ARG A 329 -4.08 -21.43 -18.33
C ARG A 329 -5.32 -21.98 -18.99
N ILE A 330 -6.51 -21.69 -18.47
CA ILE A 330 -7.76 -22.29 -18.93
C ILE A 330 -8.67 -21.22 -19.51
N PHE A 331 -9.12 -20.28 -18.69
CA PHE A 331 -10.20 -19.38 -19.06
C PHE A 331 -9.80 -18.36 -20.12
N LEU A 332 -8.69 -17.64 -19.94
CA LEU A 332 -8.28 -16.64 -20.94
C LEU A 332 -8.01 -17.26 -22.32
N PRO A 333 -7.22 -18.35 -22.43
CA PRO A 333 -7.07 -19.09 -23.68
C PRO A 333 -8.40 -19.55 -24.29
N TYR A 334 -9.31 -20.05 -23.46
CA TYR A 334 -10.61 -20.54 -23.92
C TYR A 334 -11.51 -19.41 -24.44
N LEU A 335 -11.69 -18.35 -23.65
CA LEU A 335 -12.61 -17.26 -23.94
C LEU A 335 -12.16 -16.45 -25.16
N LEU A 336 -10.87 -16.13 -25.24
CA LEU A 336 -10.33 -15.31 -26.33
C LEU A 336 -10.03 -16.13 -27.59
N ASN A 337 -9.38 -17.28 -27.46
CA ASN A 337 -8.87 -18.00 -28.63
C ASN A 337 -9.85 -19.03 -29.19
N ILE A 338 -10.76 -19.57 -28.37
CA ILE A 338 -11.75 -20.58 -28.80
C ILE A 338 -13.15 -19.96 -28.93
N ARG A 339 -13.66 -19.30 -27.89
CA ARG A 339 -14.97 -18.63 -27.95
C ARG A 339 -14.96 -17.33 -28.74
N LYS A 340 -13.78 -16.77 -29.03
CA LYS A 340 -13.60 -15.54 -29.80
C LYS A 340 -14.38 -14.36 -29.21
N LEU A 341 -14.50 -14.34 -27.87
CA LEU A 341 -15.11 -13.20 -27.19
C LEU A 341 -14.20 -11.99 -27.27
N THR A 342 -14.79 -10.81 -27.19
CA THR A 342 -14.04 -9.58 -27.02
C THR A 342 -13.32 -9.57 -25.67
N VAL A 343 -12.30 -8.73 -25.56
CA VAL A 343 -11.58 -8.52 -24.31
C VAL A 343 -12.53 -8.04 -23.21
N ASP A 344 -13.43 -7.10 -23.53
CA ASP A 344 -14.36 -6.53 -22.56
C ASP A 344 -15.36 -7.57 -22.04
N GLU A 345 -15.95 -8.38 -22.93
CA GLU A 345 -16.81 -9.51 -22.54
C GLU A 345 -16.05 -10.53 -21.69
N THR A 346 -14.80 -10.81 -22.04
CA THR A 346 -13.93 -11.72 -21.30
C THR A 346 -13.63 -11.20 -19.90
N VAL A 347 -13.28 -9.92 -19.78
CA VAL A 347 -13.01 -9.26 -18.48
C VAL A 347 -14.26 -9.28 -17.62
N LEU A 348 -15.42 -8.93 -18.18
CA LEU A 348 -16.68 -8.93 -17.45
C LEU A 348 -17.01 -10.32 -16.89
N MET A 349 -16.97 -11.37 -17.73
CA MET A 349 -17.27 -12.73 -17.27
C MET A 349 -16.27 -13.25 -16.24
N LEU A 350 -14.96 -12.96 -16.41
CA LEU A 350 -13.95 -13.42 -15.45
C LEU A 350 -14.02 -12.65 -14.14
N LYS A 351 -14.39 -11.37 -14.18
CA LYS A 351 -14.66 -10.58 -12.98
C LYS A 351 -15.86 -11.17 -12.23
N GLU A 352 -16.97 -11.44 -12.91
CA GLU A 352 -18.14 -12.06 -12.28
C GLU A 352 -17.81 -13.42 -11.65
N TRP A 353 -16.99 -14.24 -12.32
CA TRP A 353 -16.53 -15.51 -11.76
C TRP A 353 -15.64 -15.33 -10.53
N LEU A 354 -14.70 -14.37 -10.56
CA LEU A 354 -13.84 -14.05 -9.42
C LEU A 354 -14.62 -13.47 -8.25
N ASP A 355 -15.61 -12.62 -8.50
CA ASP A 355 -16.50 -12.05 -7.48
C ASP A 355 -17.28 -13.18 -6.78
N LYS A 356 -17.76 -14.19 -7.52
CA LYS A 356 -18.36 -15.40 -6.92
C LYS A 356 -17.37 -16.20 -6.07
N CYS A 357 -16.10 -16.27 -6.48
CA CYS A 357 -15.06 -16.94 -5.69
C CYS A 357 -14.69 -16.15 -4.42
N ASP A 358 -14.67 -14.82 -4.49
CA ASP A 358 -14.34 -13.92 -3.38
C ASP A 358 -15.32 -14.09 -2.21
N LEU A 359 -16.60 -14.37 -2.51
CA LEU A 359 -17.61 -14.72 -1.51
C LEU A 359 -17.31 -16.02 -0.75
N THR A 360 -16.56 -16.95 -1.36
CA THR A 360 -16.19 -18.23 -0.73
C THR A 360 -14.87 -18.15 0.04
N ASN A 361 -13.92 -17.35 -0.45
CA ASN A 361 -12.65 -17.07 0.20
C ASN A 361 -12.05 -15.80 -0.41
N GLU A 362 -11.58 -14.87 0.41
CA GLU A 362 -11.05 -13.58 -0.04
C GLU A 362 -9.92 -13.78 -1.07
N LEU A 363 -9.93 -12.97 -2.12
CA LEU A 363 -8.90 -12.94 -3.15
C LEU A 363 -7.64 -12.28 -2.60
N ASP A 364 -6.50 -12.96 -2.73
CA ASP A 364 -5.18 -12.43 -2.40
C ASP A 364 -4.59 -11.52 -3.51
N PHE A 365 -5.40 -11.13 -4.51
CA PHE A 365 -5.01 -10.28 -5.63
C PHE A 365 -6.16 -9.40 -6.14
N ASN A 366 -5.80 -8.31 -6.82
CA ASN A 366 -6.77 -7.50 -7.56
C ASN A 366 -7.22 -8.25 -8.83
N SER A 367 -8.48 -8.68 -8.85
CA SER A 367 -9.08 -9.51 -9.90
C SER A 367 -8.90 -8.90 -11.30
N VAL A 368 -9.32 -7.66 -11.48
CA VAL A 368 -9.29 -6.97 -12.77
C VAL A 368 -7.87 -6.75 -13.26
N GLN A 369 -6.98 -6.26 -12.39
CA GLN A 369 -5.57 -6.05 -12.74
C GLN A 369 -4.93 -7.37 -13.20
N LYS A 370 -5.20 -8.46 -12.50
CA LYS A 370 -4.62 -9.77 -12.82
C LYS A 370 -5.15 -10.33 -14.13
N ILE A 371 -6.45 -10.16 -14.42
CA ILE A 371 -7.03 -10.51 -15.72
C ILE A 371 -6.31 -9.74 -16.83
N HIS A 372 -6.16 -8.42 -16.72
CA HIS A 372 -5.48 -7.61 -17.73
C HIS A 372 -3.99 -7.95 -17.90
N GLU A 373 -3.29 -8.24 -16.81
CA GLU A 373 -1.91 -8.72 -16.87
C GLU A 373 -1.83 -9.99 -17.73
N TYR A 374 -2.70 -10.96 -17.48
CA TYR A 374 -2.69 -12.25 -18.18
C TYR A 374 -3.13 -12.16 -19.64
N ILE A 375 -4.07 -11.25 -19.98
CA ILE A 375 -4.47 -10.98 -21.37
C ILE A 375 -3.26 -10.60 -22.24
N ARG A 376 -2.29 -9.85 -21.69
CA ARG A 376 -1.09 -9.46 -22.44
C ARG A 376 -0.21 -10.64 -22.85
N TYR A 377 -0.24 -11.71 -22.06
CA TYR A 377 0.63 -12.88 -22.23
C TYR A 377 -0.08 -14.09 -22.84
N VAL A 378 -1.41 -14.05 -22.98
CA VAL A 378 -2.20 -15.19 -23.47
C VAL A 378 -1.91 -15.51 -24.94
N GLY A 379 -1.52 -14.51 -25.74
CA GLY A 379 -1.18 -14.68 -27.16
C GLY A 379 -2.16 -15.61 -27.90
N THR A 380 -1.62 -16.59 -28.62
CA THR A 380 -2.37 -17.63 -29.33
C THR A 380 -2.50 -18.94 -28.53
N TYR A 381 -2.19 -18.92 -27.23
CA TYR A 381 -2.24 -20.13 -26.41
C TYR A 381 -3.66 -20.71 -26.36
N LEU A 382 -3.75 -22.03 -26.44
CA LEU A 382 -5.00 -22.78 -26.25
C LEU A 382 -5.02 -23.37 -24.83
N PRO A 383 -6.21 -23.53 -24.21
CA PRO A 383 -6.31 -24.18 -22.92
C PRO A 383 -5.78 -25.62 -23.00
N PRO A 384 -5.18 -26.17 -21.94
CA PRO A 384 -4.73 -27.56 -21.93
C PRO A 384 -5.93 -28.48 -22.14
N SER A 385 -5.71 -29.60 -22.83
CA SER A 385 -6.71 -30.66 -22.90
C SER A 385 -7.00 -31.22 -21.51
N LYS A 386 -8.20 -31.79 -21.28
CA LYS A 386 -8.57 -32.42 -20.00
C LYS A 386 -7.54 -33.47 -19.55
N TYR A 387 -6.97 -34.24 -20.49
CA TYR A 387 -5.93 -35.22 -20.19
C TYR A 387 -4.60 -34.57 -19.78
N ARG A 388 -4.17 -33.51 -20.48
CA ARG A 388 -2.94 -32.77 -20.16
C ARG A 388 -3.06 -32.00 -18.84
N LEU A 389 -4.26 -31.59 -18.45
CA LEU A 389 -4.51 -30.94 -17.16
C LEU A 389 -4.08 -31.84 -15.99
N ARG A 390 -4.25 -33.16 -16.09
CA ARG A 390 -3.82 -34.13 -15.06
C ARG A 390 -2.33 -34.06 -14.75
N SER A 391 -1.48 -33.78 -15.74
CA SER A 391 -0.03 -33.67 -15.54
C SER A 391 0.44 -32.26 -15.21
N ILE A 392 -0.32 -31.23 -15.57
CA ILE A 392 0.06 -29.83 -15.31
C ILE A 392 -0.43 -29.36 -13.93
N ASN A 393 -1.64 -29.75 -13.54
CA ASN A 393 -2.23 -29.41 -12.24
C ASN A 393 -3.27 -30.47 -11.85
N THR A 394 -2.81 -31.47 -11.08
CA THR A 394 -3.61 -32.62 -10.64
C THR A 394 -4.83 -32.20 -9.81
N GLU A 395 -4.72 -31.16 -8.99
CA GLU A 395 -5.80 -30.70 -8.13
C GLU A 395 -6.95 -30.10 -8.94
N VAL A 396 -6.65 -29.23 -9.91
CA VAL A 396 -7.66 -28.69 -10.83
C VAL A 396 -8.26 -29.80 -11.70
N TYR A 397 -7.47 -30.80 -12.10
CA TYR A 397 -7.99 -31.97 -12.82
C TYR A 397 -9.01 -32.76 -11.99
N GLU A 398 -8.72 -33.04 -10.71
CA GLU A 398 -9.64 -33.74 -9.82
C GLU A 398 -10.89 -32.90 -9.52
N MET A 399 -10.77 -31.57 -9.43
CA MET A 399 -11.94 -30.67 -9.37
C MET A 399 -12.81 -30.85 -10.60
N VAL A 400 -12.24 -30.73 -11.81
CA VAL A 400 -12.95 -30.88 -13.09
C VAL A 400 -13.56 -32.27 -13.27
N LYS A 401 -13.03 -33.31 -12.60
CA LYS A 401 -13.60 -34.66 -12.62
C LYS A 401 -14.87 -34.79 -11.77
N ARG A 402 -15.00 -33.96 -10.72
CA ARG A 402 -16.15 -33.94 -9.79
C ARG A 402 -17.29 -33.03 -10.27
N LEU A 403 -17.01 -32.13 -11.21
CA LEU A 403 -17.96 -31.23 -11.88
C LEU A 403 -18.69 -31.92 -13.02
#